data_AF-A0A4S4F2C6-F1
#
_entry.id   AF-A0A4S4F2C6-F1
#
_cell.length_a   1.000
_cell.length_b   1.000
_cell.length_c   1.000
_cell.angle_alpha   90.00
_cell.angle_beta   90.00
_cell.angle_gamma   90.00
#
_symmetry.space_group_name_H-M   'P 1'
#
loop_
_entity.id
_entity.type
_entity.pdbx_description
1 polymer ?
#
loop_
_entity_poly.entity_id
_entity_poly.type
_entity_poly.pdbx_seq_one_letter_code
_entity_poly.pdbx_strand_id
1 'polypeptide(L)'
;MSTMASDAHSLKHYCFEEWINLQQEDLSELLQGLSLNPNIPEHHDSLSQLTQKNVQHFQEYIDKRRHLARDHISAYFAPSWCNSLESSLLWIAGCRPSMFIRLTYALCGLEIESRLTEFLQGARTGDFGELTTSQITLVNSLQGKTIREEDKLTTRLATSPKPKPKPKSKVQDPRPTDHGPSPIRSGRGARAQPKPKPKIYGPVWFRQAGGRRTLAASFA
;
A
#
# COMPACT_ATOMS: atom_id res chain seq x y z
N MET A 1 6.11 -27.73 18.32
CA MET A 1 5.18 -26.68 17.80
C MET A 1 5.85 -25.66 16.89
N SER A 2 7.18 -25.45 16.94
CA SER A 2 7.88 -24.50 16.04
C SER A 2 8.05 -24.98 14.59
N THR A 3 8.04 -26.29 14.33
CA THR A 3 8.27 -26.85 12.99
C THR A 3 7.10 -26.58 12.03
N MET A 4 5.85 -26.78 12.48
CA MET A 4 4.67 -26.57 11.64
C MET A 4 4.42 -25.11 11.24
N ALA A 5 4.81 -24.16 12.09
CA ALA A 5 4.71 -22.73 11.75
C ALA A 5 5.73 -22.33 10.67
N SER A 6 6.90 -22.98 10.65
CA SER A 6 7.92 -22.81 9.61
C SER A 6 7.46 -23.35 8.26
N ASP A 7 6.80 -24.51 8.27
CA ASP A 7 6.29 -25.16 7.05
C ASP A 7 5.16 -24.33 6.41
N ALA A 8 4.23 -23.82 7.23
CA ALA A 8 3.13 -22.97 6.77
C ALA A 8 3.61 -21.61 6.24
N HIS A 9 4.66 -21.02 6.83
CA HIS A 9 5.27 -19.80 6.31
C HIS A 9 5.92 -20.04 4.94
N SER A 10 6.66 -21.14 4.82
CA SER A 10 7.37 -21.54 3.59
C SER A 10 6.40 -21.81 2.44
N LEU A 11 5.28 -22.46 2.72
CA LEU A 11 4.25 -22.77 1.72
C LEU A 11 3.60 -21.52 1.13
N LYS A 12 3.36 -20.48 1.95
CA LYS A 12 2.78 -19.22 1.48
C LYS A 12 3.73 -18.44 0.59
N HIS A 13 5.01 -18.39 0.97
CA HIS A 13 6.05 -17.77 0.16
C HIS A 13 6.18 -18.50 -1.18
N TYR A 14 6.24 -19.83 -1.17
CA TYR A 14 6.27 -20.64 -2.38
C TYR A 14 5.06 -20.38 -3.29
N CYS A 15 3.85 -20.34 -2.73
CA CYS A 15 2.63 -20.05 -3.47
C CYS A 15 2.65 -18.66 -4.14
N PHE A 16 3.26 -17.67 -3.50
CA PHE A 16 3.41 -16.32 -4.07
C PHE A 16 4.44 -16.30 -5.20
N GLU A 17 5.59 -16.93 -5.01
CA GLU A 17 6.64 -17.03 -6.04
C GLU A 17 6.14 -17.75 -7.29
N GLU A 18 5.46 -18.90 -7.12
CA GLU A 18 4.82 -19.64 -8.21
C GLU A 18 3.84 -18.76 -9.00
N TRP A 19 3.03 -17.98 -8.27
CA TRP A 19 2.08 -17.03 -8.87
C TRP A 19 2.76 -15.91 -9.66
N ILE A 20 3.83 -15.32 -9.12
CA ILE A 20 4.57 -14.25 -9.81
C ILE A 20 5.21 -14.77 -11.09
N ASN A 21 5.77 -15.98 -11.07
CA ASN A 21 6.35 -16.59 -12.27
C ASN A 21 5.27 -16.87 -13.33
N LEU A 22 4.13 -17.43 -12.93
CA LEU A 22 3.01 -17.68 -13.82
C LEU A 22 2.49 -16.39 -14.46
N GLN A 23 2.39 -15.30 -13.69
CA GLN A 23 2.00 -13.99 -14.20
C GLN A 23 2.98 -13.42 -15.22
N GLN A 24 4.28 -13.67 -15.02
CA GLN A 24 5.31 -13.24 -15.96
C GLN A 24 5.23 -14.00 -17.30
N GLU A 25 4.95 -15.30 -17.24
CA GLU A 25 4.71 -16.15 -18.42
C GLU A 25 3.46 -15.71 -19.16
N ASP A 26 2.34 -15.55 -18.45
CA ASP A 26 1.06 -15.10 -18.98
C ASP A 26 1.16 -13.72 -19.65
N LEU A 27 1.88 -12.77 -19.02
CA LEU A 27 2.13 -11.45 -19.62
C LEU A 27 2.93 -11.58 -20.92
N SER A 28 3.93 -12.46 -20.94
CA SER A 28 4.77 -12.69 -22.13
C SER A 28 3.93 -13.27 -23.27
N GLU A 29 3.04 -14.21 -22.98
CA GLU A 29 2.10 -14.75 -23.96
C GLU A 29 1.10 -13.69 -24.45
N LEU A 30 0.56 -12.86 -23.57
CA LEU A 30 -0.38 -11.78 -23.94
C LEU A 30 0.27 -10.77 -24.88
N LEU A 31 1.51 -10.37 -24.59
CA LEU A 31 2.27 -9.47 -25.46
C LEU A 31 2.55 -10.09 -26.83
N GLN A 32 2.83 -11.40 -26.89
CA GLN A 32 2.96 -12.12 -28.17
C GLN A 32 1.63 -12.16 -28.92
N GLY A 33 0.52 -12.46 -28.24
CA GLY A 33 -0.82 -12.46 -28.83
C GLY A 33 -1.21 -11.10 -29.42
N LEU A 34 -0.85 -10.01 -28.75
CA LEU A 34 -1.08 -8.64 -29.24
C LEU A 34 -0.25 -8.26 -30.48
N SER A 35 0.89 -8.93 -30.70
CA SER A 35 1.72 -8.71 -31.87
C SER A 35 1.19 -9.42 -33.14
N LEU A 36 0.15 -10.26 -33.01
CA LEU A 36 -0.52 -10.92 -34.13
C LEU A 36 -1.53 -9.98 -34.82
N ASN A 37 -1.81 -10.22 -36.10
CA ASN A 37 -2.70 -9.35 -36.88
C ASN A 37 -4.17 -9.52 -36.45
N PRO A 38 -4.85 -8.47 -35.95
CA PRO A 38 -6.22 -8.56 -35.44
C PRO A 38 -7.27 -8.84 -36.54
N ASN A 39 -6.91 -8.73 -37.83
CA ASN A 39 -7.84 -8.97 -38.94
C ASN A 39 -8.04 -10.46 -39.28
N ILE A 40 -7.33 -11.37 -38.60
CA ILE A 40 -7.48 -12.81 -38.79
C ILE A 40 -8.38 -13.34 -37.65
N PRO A 41 -9.57 -13.91 -37.95
CA PRO A 41 -10.51 -14.39 -36.95
C PRO A 41 -9.90 -15.37 -35.94
N GLU A 42 -9.02 -16.27 -36.38
CA GLU A 42 -8.31 -17.22 -35.52
C GLU A 42 -7.43 -16.53 -34.46
N HIS A 43 -6.86 -15.37 -34.76
CA HIS A 43 -6.07 -14.61 -33.79
C HIS A 43 -6.94 -13.93 -32.73
N HIS A 44 -8.16 -13.50 -33.09
CA HIS A 44 -9.11 -12.98 -32.12
C HIS A 44 -9.57 -14.07 -31.14
N ASP A 45 -9.90 -15.27 -31.64
CA ASP A 45 -10.28 -16.41 -30.81
C ASP A 45 -9.12 -16.85 -29.90
N SER A 46 -7.89 -16.87 -30.43
CA SER A 46 -6.69 -17.15 -29.65
C SER A 46 -6.47 -16.14 -28.51
N LEU A 47 -6.64 -14.84 -28.77
CA LEU A 47 -6.51 -13.80 -27.75
C LEU A 47 -7.60 -13.91 -26.67
N SER A 48 -8.83 -14.27 -27.06
CA SER A 48 -9.92 -14.53 -26.12
C SER A 48 -9.62 -15.74 -25.23
N GLN A 49 -9.12 -16.84 -25.81
CA GLN A 49 -8.70 -18.02 -25.05
C GLN A 49 -7.57 -17.69 -24.07
N LEU A 50 -6.60 -16.89 -24.50
CA LEU A 50 -5.50 -16.46 -23.66
C LEU A 50 -5.96 -15.59 -22.49
N THR A 51 -6.91 -14.68 -22.74
CA THR A 51 -7.55 -13.87 -21.70
C THR A 51 -8.29 -14.76 -20.69
N GLN A 52 -9.04 -15.75 -21.18
CA GLN A 52 -9.74 -16.71 -20.32
C GLN A 52 -8.76 -17.53 -19.47
N LYS A 53 -7.65 -18.02 -20.06
CA LYS A 53 -6.58 -18.73 -19.34
C LYS A 53 -6.01 -17.88 -18.20
N ASN A 54 -5.72 -16.61 -18.48
CA ASN A 54 -5.24 -15.65 -17.48
C ASN A 54 -6.24 -15.50 -16.33
N VAL A 55 -7.51 -15.24 -16.64
CA VAL A 55 -8.57 -15.11 -15.61
C VAL A 55 -8.69 -16.37 -14.77
N GLN A 56 -8.56 -17.54 -15.38
CA GLN A 56 -8.56 -18.82 -14.67
C GLN A 56 -7.37 -18.94 -13.70
N HIS A 57 -6.15 -18.61 -14.12
CA HIS A 57 -4.98 -18.61 -13.24
C HIS A 57 -5.16 -17.67 -12.04
N PHE A 58 -5.75 -16.48 -12.23
CA PHE A 58 -6.11 -15.59 -11.13
C PHE A 58 -7.08 -16.26 -10.14
N GLN A 59 -8.11 -16.93 -10.66
CA GLN A 59 -9.10 -17.61 -9.84
C GLN A 59 -8.46 -18.75 -9.02
N GLU A 60 -7.62 -19.57 -9.65
CA GLU A 60 -6.88 -20.66 -9.01
C GLU A 60 -5.94 -20.14 -7.91
N TYR A 61 -5.23 -19.05 -8.16
CA TYR A 61 -4.39 -18.41 -7.14
C TYR A 61 -5.21 -17.89 -5.96
N ILE A 62 -6.34 -17.22 -6.21
CA ILE A 62 -7.23 -16.72 -5.15
C ILE A 62 -7.80 -17.87 -4.34
N ASP A 63 -8.18 -18.98 -4.96
CA ASP A 63 -8.70 -20.15 -4.25
C ASP A 63 -7.62 -20.86 -3.43
N LYS A 64 -6.41 -21.03 -3.96
CA LYS A 64 -5.25 -21.54 -3.20
C LYS A 64 -4.94 -20.64 -2.01
N ARG A 65 -4.94 -19.32 -2.23
CA ARG A 65 -4.75 -18.30 -1.18
C ARG A 65 -5.83 -18.36 -0.11
N ARG A 66 -7.10 -18.52 -0.51
CA ARG A 66 -8.25 -18.65 0.41
C ARG A 66 -8.12 -19.88 1.30
N HIS A 67 -7.70 -21.02 0.74
CA HIS A 67 -7.48 -22.25 1.52
C HIS A 67 -6.41 -22.05 2.59
N LEU A 68 -5.26 -21.53 2.20
CA LEU A 68 -4.14 -21.27 3.11
C LEU A 68 -4.45 -20.16 4.15
N ALA A 69 -5.38 -19.25 3.84
CA ALA A 69 -5.79 -18.18 4.75
C ALA A 69 -6.63 -18.68 5.93
N ARG A 70 -7.32 -19.83 5.81
CA ARG A 70 -8.14 -20.40 6.91
C ARG A 70 -7.33 -20.69 8.16
N ASP A 71 -6.07 -21.08 8.00
CA ASP A 71 -5.20 -21.43 9.13
C ASP A 71 -4.55 -20.18 9.76
N HIS A 72 -4.25 -19.17 8.93
CA HIS A 72 -3.43 -18.02 9.34
C HIS A 72 -3.78 -16.75 8.56
N ILE A 73 -4.93 -16.16 8.90
CA ILE A 73 -5.49 -14.97 8.26
C ILE A 73 -4.55 -13.75 8.31
N SER A 74 -3.86 -13.52 9.43
CA SER A 74 -3.01 -12.33 9.64
C SER A 74 -1.87 -12.21 8.64
N ALA A 75 -1.25 -13.34 8.27
CA ALA A 75 -0.16 -13.39 7.30
C ALA A 75 -0.58 -13.00 5.88
N TYR A 76 -1.88 -12.91 5.59
CA TYR A 76 -2.38 -12.48 4.28
C TYR A 76 -2.67 -11.00 4.18
N PHE A 77 -2.86 -10.32 5.31
CA PHE A 77 -3.02 -8.86 5.37
C PHE A 77 -1.67 -8.14 5.44
N ALA A 78 -0.67 -8.79 6.03
CA ALA A 78 0.71 -8.30 6.09
C ALA A 78 1.66 -9.47 5.82
N PRO A 79 1.79 -9.90 4.55
CA PRO A 79 2.70 -10.98 4.20
C PRO A 79 4.14 -10.61 4.54
N SER A 80 4.87 -11.57 5.10
CA SER A 80 6.28 -11.43 5.46
C SER A 80 7.20 -11.26 4.25
N TRP A 81 6.73 -11.63 3.06
CA TRP A 81 7.44 -11.44 1.79
C TRP A 81 7.17 -10.07 1.15
N CYS A 82 6.25 -9.26 1.67
CA CYS A 82 6.11 -7.89 1.18
C CYS A 82 7.34 -7.08 1.59
N ASN A 83 7.97 -6.43 0.61
CA ASN A 83 9.09 -5.56 0.91
C ASN A 83 8.61 -4.27 1.62
N SER A 84 9.54 -3.50 2.18
CA SER A 84 9.22 -2.27 2.91
C SER A 84 8.55 -1.22 2.03
N LEU A 85 8.84 -1.20 0.72
CA LEU A 85 8.24 -0.29 -0.25
C LEU A 85 6.78 -0.65 -0.51
N GLU A 86 6.47 -1.92 -0.80
CA GLU A 86 5.11 -2.42 -0.99
C GLU A 86 4.25 -2.20 0.26
N SER A 87 4.82 -2.50 1.42
CA SER A 87 4.17 -2.24 2.72
C SER A 87 3.87 -0.75 2.90
N SER A 88 4.80 0.13 2.48
CA SER A 88 4.60 1.58 2.54
C SER A 88 3.58 2.08 1.51
N LEU A 89 3.56 1.50 0.30
CA LEU A 89 2.57 1.83 -0.73
C LEU A 89 1.17 1.44 -0.29
N LEU A 90 0.98 0.24 0.27
CA LEU A 90 -0.28 -0.17 0.89
C LEU A 90 -0.71 0.84 1.96
N TRP A 91 0.22 1.30 2.80
CA TRP A 91 -0.05 2.29 3.82
C TRP A 91 -0.50 3.64 3.25
N ILE A 92 0.20 4.15 2.22
CA ILE A 92 -0.07 5.45 1.58
C ILE A 92 -1.36 5.40 0.75
N ALA A 93 -1.64 4.27 0.09
CA ALA A 93 -2.87 4.04 -0.67
C ALA A 93 -4.12 3.93 0.24
N GLY A 94 -3.94 3.90 1.56
CA GLY A 94 -5.03 3.84 2.53
C GLY A 94 -5.47 2.41 2.87
N CYS A 95 -4.74 1.38 2.47
CA CYS A 95 -4.96 -0.02 2.86
C CYS A 95 -4.47 -0.28 4.29
N ARG A 96 -4.94 0.54 5.24
CA ARG A 96 -4.58 0.42 6.66
C ARG A 96 -5.34 -0.74 7.32
N PRO A 97 -4.76 -1.42 8.31
CA PRO A 97 -5.44 -2.49 9.05
C PRO A 97 -6.88 -2.18 9.51
N SER A 98 -7.16 -0.93 9.91
CA SER A 98 -8.47 -0.44 10.34
C SER A 98 -9.53 -0.47 9.24
N MET A 99 -9.15 -0.38 7.96
CA MET A 99 -10.07 -0.52 6.84
C MET A 99 -10.68 -1.92 6.77
N PHE A 100 -9.92 -2.97 7.09
CA PHE A 100 -10.45 -4.34 7.08
C PHE A 100 -11.48 -4.54 8.19
N ILE A 101 -11.27 -3.94 9.36
CA ILE A 101 -12.24 -3.98 10.46
C ILE A 101 -13.53 -3.22 10.08
N ARG A 102 -13.39 -2.06 9.42
CA ARG A 102 -14.53 -1.30 8.89
C ARG A 102 -15.29 -2.07 7.82
N LEU A 103 -14.59 -2.81 6.97
CA LEU A 103 -15.20 -3.67 5.96
C LEU A 103 -16.06 -4.76 6.62
N THR A 104 -15.58 -5.37 7.72
CA THR A 104 -16.39 -6.31 8.50
C THR A 104 -17.72 -5.68 8.93
N TYR A 105 -17.70 -4.48 9.53
CA TYR A 105 -18.94 -3.78 9.91
C TYR A 105 -19.86 -3.49 8.72
N ALA A 106 -19.30 -3.07 7.58
CA ALA A 106 -20.08 -2.81 6.39
C ALA A 106 -20.75 -4.08 5.85
N LEU A 107 -20.02 -5.20 5.79
CA LEU A 107 -20.54 -6.49 5.34
C LEU A 107 -21.63 -7.01 6.29
N CYS A 108 -21.40 -6.97 7.60
CA CYS A 108 -22.42 -7.32 8.60
C CYS A 108 -23.67 -6.46 8.42
N GLY A 109 -23.51 -5.15 8.20
CA GLY A 109 -24.62 -4.22 8.00
C GLY A 109 -25.43 -4.53 6.73
N LEU A 110 -24.74 -4.77 5.61
CA LEU A 110 -25.37 -5.13 4.33
C LEU A 110 -26.17 -6.43 4.44
N GLU A 111 -25.64 -7.42 5.15
CA GLU A 111 -26.33 -8.69 5.31
C GLU A 111 -27.58 -8.56 6.19
N ILE A 112 -27.48 -7.84 7.31
CA ILE A 112 -28.64 -7.52 8.17
C ILE A 112 -29.70 -6.77 7.37
N GLU A 113 -29.30 -5.80 6.54
CA GLU A 113 -30.21 -5.04 5.70
C GLU A 113 -30.93 -5.95 4.69
N SER A 114 -30.19 -6.86 4.04
CA SER A 114 -30.76 -7.80 3.06
C SER A 114 -31.77 -8.79 3.65
N ARG A 115 -31.68 -9.06 4.96
CA ARG A 115 -32.52 -10.03 5.70
C ARG A 115 -33.32 -9.37 6.83
N LEU A 116 -33.54 -8.07 6.75
CA LEU A 116 -34.10 -7.27 7.84
C LEU A 116 -35.47 -7.79 8.31
N THR A 117 -36.30 -8.29 7.39
CA THR A 117 -37.62 -8.87 7.69
C THR A 117 -37.52 -10.19 8.46
N GLU A 118 -36.62 -11.08 8.06
CA GLU A 118 -36.33 -12.36 8.74
C GLU A 118 -35.76 -12.11 10.15
N PHE A 119 -34.84 -11.15 10.25
CA PHE A 119 -34.24 -10.75 11.52
C PHE A 119 -35.27 -10.20 12.51
N LEU A 120 -36.19 -9.33 12.06
CA LEU A 120 -37.29 -8.81 12.88
C LEU A 120 -38.27 -9.91 13.31
N GLN A 121 -38.39 -10.98 12.53
CA GLN A 121 -39.19 -12.17 12.88
C GLN A 121 -38.45 -13.15 13.79
N GLY A 122 -37.21 -12.85 14.18
CA GLY A 122 -36.39 -13.66 15.07
C GLY A 122 -35.68 -14.83 14.39
N ALA A 123 -35.72 -14.92 13.05
CA ALA A 123 -34.97 -15.92 12.31
C ALA A 123 -33.47 -15.59 12.38
N ARG A 124 -32.69 -16.54 12.90
CA ARG A 124 -31.24 -16.42 13.04
C ARG A 124 -30.57 -17.23 11.94
N THR A 125 -29.91 -16.54 11.01
CA THR A 125 -29.07 -17.16 9.99
C THR A 125 -27.61 -16.96 10.41
N GLY A 126 -26.88 -18.05 10.63
CA GLY A 126 -25.54 -18.05 11.21
C GLY A 126 -24.41 -17.53 10.31
N ASP A 127 -24.62 -16.42 9.60
CA ASP A 127 -23.66 -15.77 8.70
C ASP A 127 -23.19 -14.40 9.28
N PHE A 128 -22.46 -13.56 8.53
CA PHE A 128 -21.83 -12.32 9.03
C PHE A 128 -22.80 -11.34 9.73
N GLY A 129 -24.11 -11.44 9.50
CA GLY A 129 -25.13 -10.68 10.22
C GLY A 129 -25.27 -11.02 11.71
N GLU A 130 -24.69 -12.13 12.19
CA GLU A 130 -24.92 -12.66 13.54
C GLU A 130 -23.71 -12.54 14.50
N LEU A 131 -22.99 -11.41 14.46
CA LEU A 131 -22.00 -11.12 15.50
C LEU A 131 -22.70 -10.93 16.85
N THR A 132 -22.38 -11.78 17.82
CA THR A 132 -22.84 -11.64 19.21
C THR A 132 -22.35 -10.32 19.82
N THR A 133 -23.05 -9.80 20.82
CA THR A 133 -22.65 -8.56 21.52
C THR A 133 -21.22 -8.65 22.07
N SER A 134 -20.79 -9.81 22.56
CA SER A 134 -19.43 -10.05 23.04
C SER A 134 -18.40 -10.00 21.89
N GLN A 135 -18.73 -10.54 20.72
CA GLN A 135 -17.87 -10.45 19.54
C GLN A 135 -17.79 -9.01 19.02
N ILE A 136 -18.91 -8.28 18.94
CA ILE A 136 -18.93 -6.87 18.52
C ILE A 136 -18.07 -6.00 19.45
N THR A 137 -18.17 -6.20 20.76
CA THR A 137 -17.36 -5.45 21.73
C THR A 137 -15.86 -5.77 21.59
N LEU A 138 -15.52 -7.03 21.31
CA LEU A 138 -14.14 -7.42 21.01
C LEU A 138 -13.61 -6.77 19.73
N VAL A 139 -14.41 -6.76 18.65
CA VAL A 139 -14.07 -6.11 17.38
C VAL A 139 -13.90 -4.60 17.57
N ASN A 140 -14.78 -3.95 18.33
CA ASN A 140 -14.67 -2.51 18.61
C ASN A 140 -13.41 -2.17 19.43
N SER A 141 -13.09 -3.01 20.43
CA SER A 141 -11.84 -2.89 21.20
C SER A 141 -10.62 -3.06 20.31
N LEU A 142 -10.64 -4.04 19.40
CA LEU A 142 -9.60 -4.26 18.41
C LEU A 142 -9.46 -3.06 17.48
N GLN A 143 -10.55 -2.50 16.97
CA GLN A 143 -10.55 -1.31 16.12
C GLN A 143 -9.86 -0.13 16.81
N GLY A 144 -10.22 0.15 18.06
CA GLY A 144 -9.61 1.24 18.83
C GLY A 144 -8.11 1.06 19.03
N LYS A 145 -7.66 -0.17 19.34
CA LYS A 145 -6.23 -0.50 19.43
C LYS A 145 -5.52 -0.32 18.10
N THR A 146 -6.11 -0.83 17.02
CA THR A 146 -5.55 -0.75 15.67
C THR A 146 -5.38 0.70 15.22
N ILE A 147 -6.40 1.54 15.37
CA ILE A 147 -6.32 2.98 15.02
C ILE A 147 -5.21 3.67 15.81
N ARG A 148 -5.09 3.38 17.11
CA ARG A 148 -4.04 3.95 17.94
C ARG A 148 -2.64 3.58 17.46
N GLU A 149 -2.42 2.34 17.05
CA GLU A 149 -1.12 1.91 16.49
C GLU A 149 -0.86 2.52 15.10
N GLU A 150 -1.88 2.66 14.26
CA GLU A 150 -1.78 3.35 12.97
C GLU A 150 -1.39 4.82 13.11
N ASP A 151 -1.98 5.53 14.08
CA ASP A 151 -1.67 6.93 14.35
C ASP A 151 -0.24 7.09 14.87
N LYS A 152 0.22 6.18 15.75
CA LYS A 152 1.62 6.15 16.20
C LYS A 152 2.58 5.94 15.04
N LEU A 153 2.30 4.98 14.16
CA LEU A 153 3.13 4.71 12.98
C LEU A 153 3.16 5.91 12.04
N THR A 154 2.00 6.50 11.75
CA THR A 154 1.88 7.70 10.92
C THR A 154 2.66 8.88 11.51
N THR A 155 2.59 9.07 12.84
CA THR A 155 3.34 10.11 13.55
C THR A 155 4.85 9.89 13.46
N ARG A 156 5.32 8.64 13.60
CA ARG A 156 6.74 8.29 13.46
C ARG A 156 7.26 8.52 12.04
N LEU A 157 6.46 8.20 11.03
CA LEU A 157 6.81 8.43 9.63
C LEU A 157 6.88 9.94 9.31
N ALA A 158 5.99 10.74 9.88
CA ALA A 158 5.99 12.19 9.70
C ALA A 158 7.16 12.89 10.42
N THR A 159 7.65 12.32 11.53
CA THR A 159 8.72 12.91 12.36
C THR A 159 10.13 12.45 11.98
N SER A 160 10.33 11.93 10.76
CA SER A 160 11.66 11.51 10.29
C SER A 160 12.71 12.61 10.58
N PRO A 161 13.85 12.27 11.22
CA PRO A 161 14.84 13.27 11.58
C PRO A 161 15.36 13.94 10.31
N LYS A 162 15.14 15.25 10.17
CA LYS A 162 15.82 16.04 9.15
C LYS A 162 17.33 15.79 9.32
N PRO A 163 18.07 15.46 8.25
CA PRO A 163 19.52 15.26 8.35
C PRO A 163 20.12 16.51 8.98
N LYS A 164 20.71 16.34 10.17
CA LYS A 164 21.36 17.44 10.88
C LYS A 164 22.45 18.00 9.96
N PRO A 165 22.49 19.32 9.72
CA PRO A 165 23.58 19.90 8.94
C PRO A 165 24.90 19.54 9.62
N LYS A 166 25.81 18.90 8.88
CA LYS A 166 27.16 18.61 9.37
C LYS A 166 27.81 19.93 9.81
N PRO A 167 28.45 19.99 10.99
CA PRO A 167 29.17 21.19 11.40
C PRO A 167 30.24 21.49 10.34
N LYS A 168 30.26 22.74 9.86
CA LYS A 168 31.30 23.21 8.94
C LYS A 168 32.65 23.01 9.61
N SER A 169 33.55 22.28 8.96
CA SER A 169 34.95 22.19 9.34
C SER A 169 35.50 23.62 9.48
N LYS A 170 36.07 23.94 10.65
CA LYS A 170 36.78 25.20 10.86
C LYS A 170 37.88 25.29 9.80
N VAL A 171 37.86 26.36 9.01
CA VAL A 171 38.98 26.75 8.17
C VAL A 171 40.15 27.05 9.11
N GLN A 172 41.25 26.33 8.95
CA GLN A 172 42.50 26.59 9.64
C GLN A 172 43.13 27.84 9.00
N ASP A 173 43.37 28.90 9.77
CA ASP A 173 44.12 30.07 9.29
C ASP A 173 45.55 29.64 8.88
N PRO A 174 46.08 30.10 7.72
CA PRO A 174 47.46 29.84 7.37
C PRO A 174 48.39 30.72 8.22
N ARG A 175 49.34 30.08 8.91
CA ARG A 175 50.47 30.75 9.57
C ARG A 175 51.33 31.46 8.50
N PRO A 176 51.78 32.71 8.72
CA PRO A 176 52.54 33.45 7.72
C PRO A 176 54.00 32.98 7.73
N THR A 177 54.51 32.59 6.58
CA THR A 177 55.96 32.51 6.33
C THR A 177 56.34 33.56 5.30
N ASP A 178 57.10 34.51 5.82
CA ASP A 178 57.76 35.63 5.19
C ASP A 178 58.80 35.15 4.16
N HIS A 179 58.79 35.69 2.94
CA HIS A 179 59.98 35.88 2.07
C HIS A 179 59.62 36.61 0.76
N GLY A 180 60.10 37.86 0.64
CA GLY A 180 60.66 38.45 -0.59
C GLY A 180 59.70 39.08 -1.63
N PRO A 181 59.87 40.36 -2.03
CA PRO A 181 59.00 41.02 -3.00
C PRO A 181 59.54 40.96 -4.43
N SER A 182 58.66 40.80 -5.44
CA SER A 182 58.81 41.27 -6.85
C SER A 182 57.64 40.82 -7.76
N PRO A 183 57.36 41.45 -8.93
CA PRO A 183 56.25 42.39 -9.05
C PRO A 183 55.18 42.04 -10.13
N ILE A 184 54.03 42.71 -10.03
CA ILE A 184 53.08 43.17 -11.07
C ILE A 184 52.69 42.19 -12.19
N ARG A 185 51.39 41.82 -12.26
CA ARG A 185 50.62 41.92 -13.52
C ARG A 185 49.10 41.98 -13.31
N SER A 186 48.51 43.01 -13.90
CA SER A 186 47.09 43.30 -14.04
C SER A 186 46.26 42.17 -14.68
N GLY A 187 45.02 41.97 -14.23
CA GLY A 187 44.09 41.04 -14.89
C GLY A 187 42.65 41.16 -14.42
N ARG A 188 41.94 42.13 -14.99
CA ARG A 188 40.48 42.35 -15.08
C ARG A 188 39.56 41.21 -14.63
N GLY A 189 38.57 41.59 -13.82
CA GLY A 189 37.44 40.75 -13.43
C GLY A 189 36.52 40.36 -14.60
N ALA A 190 35.93 39.19 -14.46
CA ALA A 190 34.77 38.74 -15.24
C ALA A 190 33.70 38.24 -14.26
N ARG A 191 32.59 38.97 -14.25
CA ARG A 191 31.37 38.74 -13.49
C ARG A 191 30.65 37.50 -14.02
N ALA A 192 30.59 36.42 -13.26
CA ALA A 192 29.77 35.26 -13.58
C ALA A 192 28.30 35.52 -13.19
N GLN A 193 27.40 35.53 -14.18
CA GLN A 193 25.96 35.55 -14.00
C GLN A 193 25.45 34.17 -13.53
N PRO A 194 24.54 34.07 -12.54
CA PRO A 194 24.00 32.78 -12.11
C PRO A 194 22.93 32.27 -13.09
N LYS A 195 23.06 31.01 -13.54
CA LYS A 195 22.04 30.30 -14.31
C LYS A 195 20.78 30.04 -13.46
N PRO A 196 19.55 30.15 -14.00
CA PRO A 196 18.33 29.90 -13.24
C PRO A 196 18.11 28.39 -13.00
N LYS A 197 17.65 28.03 -11.79
CA LYS A 197 17.27 26.66 -11.41
C LYS A 197 15.90 26.30 -11.99
N PRO A 198 15.66 25.05 -12.40
CA PRO A 198 14.34 24.61 -12.86
C PRO A 198 13.34 24.54 -11.70
N LYS A 199 12.12 25.04 -11.95
CA LYS A 199 10.97 24.93 -11.04
C LYS A 199 10.41 23.50 -11.13
N ILE A 200 10.52 22.74 -10.05
CA ILE A 200 9.83 21.47 -9.90
C ILE A 200 8.43 21.78 -9.36
N TYR A 201 7.41 21.58 -10.19
CA TYR A 201 6.02 21.54 -9.74
C TYR A 201 5.74 20.17 -9.15
N GLY A 202 5.51 20.11 -7.83
CA GLY A 202 4.96 18.93 -7.16
C GLY A 202 3.43 18.95 -7.20
N PRO A 203 2.76 17.80 -7.27
CA PRO A 203 1.31 17.73 -7.33
C PRO A 203 0.68 18.06 -5.96
N VAL A 204 -0.27 19.00 -5.98
CA VAL A 204 -1.14 19.36 -4.84
C VAL A 204 -2.28 18.35 -4.80
N TRP A 205 -2.27 17.44 -3.82
CA TRP A 205 -3.42 16.58 -3.53
C TRP A 205 -3.90 16.78 -2.08
N PHE A 206 -5.17 17.17 -1.99
CA PHE A 206 -6.13 17.02 -0.88
C PHE A 206 -5.71 17.48 0.53
N ARG A 207 -5.96 18.75 0.79
CA ARG A 207 -6.20 19.29 2.13
C ARG A 207 -7.71 19.14 2.44
N GLN A 208 -8.13 18.04 3.06
CA GLN A 208 -9.49 17.95 3.58
C GLN A 208 -9.61 18.81 4.84
N ALA A 209 -10.23 19.97 4.67
CA ALA A 209 -10.51 20.90 5.75
C ALA A 209 -11.58 20.30 6.69
N GLY A 210 -11.23 20.20 7.97
CA GLY A 210 -12.20 19.98 9.02
C GLY A 210 -13.18 21.15 9.11
N GLY A 211 -14.46 20.85 9.04
CA GLY A 211 -15.54 21.81 9.25
C GLY A 211 -16.69 21.12 9.97
N ARG A 212 -16.75 21.29 11.29
CA ARG A 212 -17.95 21.00 12.09
C ARG A 212 -19.09 21.85 11.53
N ARG A 213 -20.22 21.24 11.17
CA ARG A 213 -21.53 21.91 11.23
C ARG A 213 -22.55 20.93 11.79
N THR A 214 -22.99 21.28 12.99
CA THR A 214 -24.18 20.81 13.68
C THR A 214 -25.43 21.46 13.06
N LEU A 215 -26.59 20.82 13.29
CA LEU A 215 -27.99 21.28 13.08
C LEU A 215 -28.50 21.15 11.63
N ALA A 216 -29.73 20.71 11.32
CA ALA A 216 -30.89 20.32 12.11
C ALA A 216 -31.82 19.41 11.26
N ALA A 217 -32.75 18.77 11.94
CA ALA A 217 -33.85 17.96 11.40
C ALA A 217 -34.71 18.67 10.34
N SER A 218 -35.26 17.89 9.40
CA SER A 218 -36.72 17.83 9.22
C SER A 218 -37.10 16.57 8.45
N PHE A 219 -38.08 15.85 9.01
CA PHE A 219 -38.91 14.84 8.36
C PHE A 219 -39.70 15.47 7.19
N ALA A 220 -39.86 14.70 6.12
CA ALA A 220 -41.12 14.41 5.42
C ALA A 220 -40.87 13.27 4.43
#